data_AF-A0A9W6IPE6-F1
#
_entry.id   AF-A0A9W6IPE6-F1
#
_cell.length_a   1.000
_cell.length_b   1.000
_cell.length_c   1.000
_cell.angle_alpha   90.00
_cell.angle_beta   90.00
_cell.angle_gamma   90.00
#
_symmetry.space_group_name_H-M   'P 1'
#
loop_
_entity.id
_entity.type
_entity.pdbx_description
1 polymer ?
#
loop_
_entity_poly.entity_id
_entity_poly.type
_entity_poly.pdbx_seq_one_letter_code
_entity_poly.pdbx_strand_id
1 'polypeptide(L)'
;MTTLPDNDSGLNAFLAGQTDPSTFSHAKHVLLARQLLERSSFLEAAVLYDRALTRITEHAGVPEKRSVTKTLAFLSLIQENGDSPHPGLLETWYTPARLADPRGRNAFLMPDRFIG
;
A
#
# COMPACT_ATOMS: atom_id res chain seq x y z
N MET A 1 23.11 -14.68 5.55
CA MET A 1 21.79 -15.31 5.34
C MET A 1 20.76 -14.47 6.06
N THR A 2 20.11 -13.54 5.35
CA THR A 2 18.94 -12.83 5.88
C THR A 2 17.80 -13.84 5.85
N THR A 3 17.46 -14.42 7.00
CA THR A 3 16.26 -15.23 7.15
C THR A 3 15.09 -14.35 6.74
N LEU A 4 14.47 -14.67 5.60
CA LEU A 4 13.16 -14.11 5.26
C LEU A 4 12.26 -14.43 6.46
N PRO A 5 11.65 -13.43 7.12
CA PRO A 5 10.74 -13.72 8.22
C PRO A 5 9.68 -14.69 7.70
N ASP A 6 9.29 -15.65 8.53
CA ASP A 6 8.17 -16.53 8.27
C ASP A 6 7.02 -15.71 7.68
N ASN A 7 6.66 -15.98 6.42
CA ASN A 7 5.85 -15.08 5.60
C ASN A 7 4.50 -14.79 6.29
N ASP A 8 3.94 -15.80 6.96
CA ASP A 8 2.69 -15.67 7.70
C ASP A 8 2.85 -14.83 8.97
N SER A 9 3.97 -14.96 9.69
CA SER A 9 4.28 -14.12 10.85
C SER A 9 4.44 -12.64 10.46
N GLY A 10 5.14 -12.38 9.35
CA GLY A 10 5.30 -11.02 8.82
C GLY A 10 3.98 -10.39 8.38
N LEU A 11 3.12 -11.16 7.71
CA LEU A 11 1.80 -10.70 7.29
C LEU A 11 0.86 -10.45 8.48
N ASN A 12 0.84 -11.35 9.46
CA ASN A 12 0.04 -11.18 10.66
C ASN A 12 0.46 -9.95 11.47
N ALA A 13 1.77 -9.71 11.62
CA ALA A 13 2.29 -8.52 12.27
C ALA A 13 1.89 -7.23 11.53
N PHE A 14 1.92 -7.24 10.18
CA PHE A 14 1.44 -6.12 9.38
C PHE A 14 -0.06 -5.86 9.58
N LEU A 15 -0.89 -6.90 9.47
CA LEU A 15 -2.33 -6.79 9.67
C LEU A 15 -2.70 -6.30 11.08
N ALA A 16 -1.95 -6.71 12.09
CA ALA A 16 -2.09 -6.24 13.47
C ALA A 16 -1.57 -4.81 13.71
N GLY A 17 -0.89 -4.20 12.73
CA GLY A 17 -0.26 -2.89 12.87
C GLY A 17 1.01 -2.89 13.74
N GLN A 18 1.60 -4.06 13.98
CA GLN A 18 2.76 -4.27 14.84
C GLN A 18 4.07 -4.27 14.04
N THR A 19 4.10 -3.56 12.91
CA THR A 19 5.30 -3.46 12.08
C THR A 19 6.15 -2.31 12.57
N ASP A 20 7.42 -2.60 12.87
CA ASP A 20 8.41 -1.58 13.19
C ASP A 20 8.62 -0.64 11.99
N PRO A 21 8.27 0.66 12.08
CA PRO A 21 8.41 1.62 10.99
C PRO A 21 9.86 1.76 10.52
N SER A 22 10.85 1.54 11.38
CA SER A 22 12.28 1.65 11.04
C SER A 22 12.77 0.52 10.13
N THR A 23 12.03 -0.59 10.07
CA THR A 23 12.36 -1.77 9.24
C THR A 23 11.38 -1.96 8.08
N PHE A 24 10.43 -1.03 7.89
CA PHE A 24 9.38 -1.14 6.89
C PHE A 24 9.85 -0.57 5.54
N SER A 25 10.61 -1.39 4.79
CA SER A 25 11.12 -1.03 3.47
C SER A 25 10.06 -1.15 2.37
N HIS A 26 10.20 -0.40 1.28
CA HIS A 26 9.30 -0.47 0.12
C HIS A 26 9.13 -1.90 -0.42
N ALA A 27 10.22 -2.67 -0.50
CA ALA A 27 10.18 -4.07 -0.93
C ALA A 27 9.28 -4.93 -0.01
N LYS A 28 9.32 -4.69 1.31
CA LYS A 28 8.46 -5.39 2.28
C LYS A 28 6.99 -5.02 2.10
N HIS A 29 6.66 -3.76 1.81
CA HIS A 29 5.27 -3.34 1.51
C HIS A 29 4.69 -4.10 0.31
N VAL A 30 5.48 -4.25 -0.76
CA VAL A 30 5.06 -4.92 -1.99
C VAL A 30 4.86 -6.41 -1.76
N LEU A 31 5.78 -7.06 -1.05
CA LEU A 31 5.66 -8.49 -0.72
C LEU A 31 4.37 -8.78 0.08
N LEU A 32 4.06 -7.95 1.09
CA LEU A 32 2.85 -8.10 1.89
C LEU A 32 1.57 -7.84 1.07
N ALA A 33 1.61 -6.86 0.16
CA ALA A 33 0.51 -6.60 -0.77
C ALA A 33 0.27 -7.81 -1.69
N ARG A 34 1.32 -8.38 -2.27
CA ARG A 34 1.23 -9.60 -3.10
C ARG A 34 0.63 -10.76 -2.31
N GLN A 35 1.11 -11.02 -1.10
CA GLN A 35 0.57 -12.10 -0.26
C GLN A 35 -0.93 -11.94 0.02
N LEU A 36 -1.40 -10.70 0.24
CA LEU A 36 -2.84 -10.44 0.42
C LEU A 36 -3.61 -10.66 -0.88
N LEU A 37 -3.13 -10.14 -2.00
CA LEU A 37 -3.78 -10.28 -3.31
C LEU A 37 -3.82 -11.73 -3.79
N GLU A 38 -2.83 -12.55 -3.43
CA GLU A 38 -2.80 -13.99 -3.74
C GLU A 38 -3.78 -14.81 -2.88
N ARG A 39 -4.19 -14.30 -1.71
CA ARG A 39 -5.00 -15.04 -0.71
C ARG A 39 -6.44 -14.54 -0.60
N SER A 40 -6.77 -13.43 -1.23
CA SER A 40 -8.06 -12.76 -1.06
C SER A 40 -8.52 -12.06 -2.34
N SER A 41 -9.81 -11.73 -2.42
CA SER A 41 -10.28 -10.87 -3.50
C SER A 41 -9.60 -9.50 -3.44
N PHE A 42 -9.46 -8.81 -4.57
CA PHE A 42 -8.86 -7.47 -4.60
C PHE A 42 -9.49 -6.50 -3.57
N LEU A 43 -10.82 -6.51 -3.45
CA LEU A 43 -11.53 -5.63 -2.53
C LEU A 43 -11.22 -5.97 -1.06
N GLU A 44 -11.14 -7.25 -0.74
CA GLU A 44 -10.77 -7.71 0.60
C GLU A 44 -9.32 -7.35 0.94
N ALA A 45 -8.39 -7.60 0.01
CA ALA A 45 -7.00 -7.17 0.14
C ALA A 45 -6.89 -5.65 0.39
N ALA A 46 -7.63 -4.85 -0.37
CA ALA A 46 -7.67 -3.40 -0.21
C ALA A 46 -8.15 -2.96 1.18
N VAL A 47 -9.22 -3.57 1.69
CA VAL A 47 -9.75 -3.27 3.03
C VAL A 47 -8.74 -3.67 4.12
N LEU A 48 -8.14 -4.85 4.00
CA LEU A 48 -7.17 -5.34 4.97
C LEU A 48 -5.90 -4.48 5.00
N TYR A 49 -5.38 -4.13 3.83
CA TYR A 49 -4.19 -3.30 3.68
C TYR A 49 -4.41 -1.89 4.22
N ASP A 50 -5.54 -1.26 3.88
CA ASP A 50 -5.88 0.08 4.34
C ASP A 50 -6.03 0.14 5.88
N ARG A 51 -6.68 -0.87 6.48
CA ARG A 51 -6.79 -0.98 7.94
C ARG A 51 -5.44 -1.18 8.62
N ALA A 52 -4.57 -2.00 8.03
CA ALA A 52 -3.21 -2.20 8.53
C ALA A 52 -2.42 -0.88 8.51
N LEU A 53 -2.41 -0.16 7.39
CA LEU A 53 -1.76 1.15 7.28
C LEU A 53 -2.34 2.17 8.26
N THR A 54 -3.65 2.16 8.48
CA THR A 54 -4.30 3.02 9.48
C THR A 54 -3.69 2.79 10.85
N ARG A 55 -3.69 1.54 11.34
CA ARG A 55 -3.09 1.18 12.64
C ARG A 55 -1.63 1.59 12.75
N ILE A 56 -0.84 1.32 11.71
CA ILE A 56 0.60 1.64 11.68
C ILE A 56 0.82 3.15 11.78
N THR A 57 0.10 3.93 10.97
CA THR A 57 0.27 5.39 10.92
C THR A 57 -0.26 6.07 12.19
N GLU A 58 -1.35 5.58 12.76
CA GLU A 58 -1.86 6.04 14.06
C GLU A 58 -0.87 5.73 15.19
N HIS A 59 -0.36 4.49 15.25
CA HIS A 59 0.64 4.10 16.26
C HIS A 59 1.93 4.91 16.15
N ALA A 60 2.36 5.24 14.93
CA ALA A 60 3.52 6.08 14.66
C ALA A 60 3.26 7.59 14.84
N GLY A 61 2.04 8.02 15.19
CA GLY A 61 1.68 9.43 15.38
C GLY A 61 1.67 10.27 14.09
N VAL A 62 1.54 9.61 12.92
CA VAL A 62 1.56 10.23 11.58
C VAL A 62 0.37 9.78 10.71
N PRO A 63 -0.88 9.85 11.21
CA PRO A 63 -2.07 9.36 10.49
C PRO A 63 -2.24 10.01 9.11
N GLU A 64 -1.73 11.23 8.91
CA GLU A 64 -1.80 11.98 7.67
C GLU A 64 -1.03 11.37 6.50
N LYS A 65 -0.12 10.41 6.76
CA LYS A 65 0.64 9.68 5.75
C LYS A 65 -0.18 8.59 5.05
N ARG A 66 -1.31 8.16 5.62
CA ARG A 66 -2.21 7.20 4.98
C ARG A 66 -2.96 7.84 3.81
N SER A 67 -3.13 7.09 2.72
CA SER A 67 -3.94 7.51 1.57
C SER A 67 -4.66 6.34 0.92
N VAL A 68 -6.00 6.38 0.88
CA VAL A 68 -6.84 5.41 0.14
C VAL A 68 -6.50 5.43 -1.34
N THR A 69 -6.33 6.62 -1.91
CA THR A 69 -5.98 6.75 -3.34
C THR A 69 -4.67 6.04 -3.66
N LYS A 70 -3.61 6.28 -2.86
CA LYS A 70 -2.33 5.58 -3.04
C LYS A 70 -2.47 4.08 -2.83
N THR A 71 -3.13 3.64 -1.75
CA THR A 71 -3.33 2.21 -1.46
C THR A 71 -3.99 1.49 -2.63
N LEU A 72 -5.13 1.99 -3.12
CA LEU A 72 -5.85 1.35 -4.22
C LEU A 72 -5.04 1.35 -5.50
N ALA A 73 -4.43 2.48 -5.86
CA ALA A 73 -3.64 2.55 -7.08
C ALA A 73 -2.41 1.62 -7.04
N PHE A 74 -1.71 1.55 -5.90
CA PHE A 74 -0.59 0.61 -5.73
C PHE A 74 -1.03 -0.85 -5.78
N LEU A 75 -2.11 -1.22 -5.09
CA LEU A 75 -2.61 -2.60 -5.12
C LEU A 75 -3.05 -3.00 -6.52
N SER A 76 -3.72 -2.11 -7.27
CA SER A 76 -4.08 -2.38 -8.67
C SER A 76 -2.84 -2.63 -9.51
N LEU A 77 -1.79 -1.82 -9.37
CA LEU A 77 -0.56 -2.02 -10.13
C LEU A 77 0.17 -3.33 -9.78
N ILE A 78 0.19 -3.71 -8.50
CA ILE A 78 0.80 -4.97 -8.07
C ILE A 78 0.01 -6.17 -8.62
N GLN A 79 -1.32 -6.10 -8.57
CA GLN A 79 -2.20 -7.16 -9.10
C GLN A 79 -2.02 -7.36 -10.61
N GLU A 80 -1.90 -6.27 -11.36
CA GLU A 80 -1.76 -6.31 -12.83
C GLU A 80 -0.36 -6.75 -13.28
N ASN A 81 0.70 -6.28 -12.61
CA ASN A 81 2.08 -6.48 -13.08
C ASN A 81 2.82 -7.65 -12.39
N GLY A 82 2.27 -8.22 -11.32
CA GLY A 82 2.84 -9.34 -10.58
C GLY A 82 4.13 -9.03 -9.79
N ASP A 83 4.72 -7.84 -9.95
CA ASP A 83 5.97 -7.41 -9.30
C ASP A 83 5.88 -5.98 -8.73
N SER A 84 6.95 -5.54 -8.06
CA SER A 84 7.04 -4.18 -7.49
C SER A 84 6.88 -3.15 -8.61
N PRO A 85 5.83 -2.31 -8.58
CA PRO A 85 5.69 -1.25 -9.57
C PRO A 85 6.93 -0.34 -9.50
N HIS A 86 7.45 0.07 -10.65
CA HIS A 86 8.53 1.04 -10.69
C HIS A 86 8.15 2.27 -9.84
N PRO A 87 9.05 2.87 -9.04
CA PRO A 87 8.69 3.95 -8.10
C PRO A 87 7.93 5.13 -8.72
N GLY A 88 8.11 5.37 -10.02
CA GLY A 88 7.40 6.40 -10.79
C GLY A 88 6.16 5.92 -11.57
N LEU A 89 5.74 4.65 -11.45
CA LEU A 89 4.66 4.10 -12.26
C LEU A 89 3.32 4.83 -12.00
N LEU A 90 3.04 5.20 -10.75
CA LEU A 90 1.87 6.04 -10.46
C LEU A 90 1.95 7.43 -11.11
N GLU A 91 3.14 7.96 -11.34
CA GLU A 91 3.34 9.28 -11.96
C GLU A 91 2.93 9.28 -13.44
N THR A 92 2.79 8.11 -14.07
CA THR A 92 2.21 7.98 -15.41
C THR A 92 0.75 8.50 -15.44
N TRP A 93 -0.04 8.24 -14.38
CA TRP A 93 -1.47 8.59 -14.34
C TRP A 93 -1.82 9.68 -13.33
N TYR A 94 -0.97 9.93 -12.33
CA TYR A 94 -1.23 10.90 -11.28
C TYR A 94 -0.17 12.00 -11.26
N THR A 95 -0.59 13.25 -11.11
CA THR A 95 0.32 14.33 -10.71
C THR A 95 0.72 14.17 -9.23
N PRO A 96 1.88 14.69 -8.81
CA PRO A 96 2.25 14.76 -7.40
C PRO A 96 1.19 15.50 -6.56
N ALA A 97 0.59 16.56 -7.10
CA ALA A 97 -0.47 17.31 -6.44
C ALA A 97 -1.72 16.44 -6.19
N ARG A 98 -2.10 15.59 -7.14
CA ARG A 98 -3.22 14.66 -6.99
C ARG A 98 -2.98 13.61 -5.92
N LEU A 99 -1.78 13.03 -5.88
CA LEU A 99 -1.39 12.06 -4.85
C LEU A 99 -1.26 12.69 -3.46
N ALA A 100 -1.01 14.00 -3.37
CA ALA A 100 -0.91 14.74 -2.12
C ALA A 100 -2.26 15.35 -1.65
N ASP A 101 -3.32 15.25 -2.45
CA ASP A 101 -4.62 15.85 -2.15
C ASP A 101 -5.22 15.25 -0.86
N PRO A 102 -5.56 16.07 0.16
CA PRO A 102 -6.14 15.60 1.42
C PRO A 102 -7.40 14.74 1.26
N ARG A 103 -8.19 14.95 0.21
CA ARG A 103 -9.38 14.13 -0.09
C ARG A 103 -8.99 12.66 -0.33
N GLY A 104 -7.81 12.43 -0.89
CA GLY A 104 -7.26 11.10 -1.16
C GLY A 104 -6.92 10.28 0.08
N ARG A 105 -7.03 10.87 1.30
CA ARG A 105 -6.89 10.14 2.57
C ARG A 105 -8.04 9.19 2.83
N ASN A 106 -9.26 9.60 2.46
CA ASN A 106 -10.51 8.88 2.75
C ASN A 106 -11.33 8.54 1.50
N ALA A 107 -10.98 9.10 0.34
CA ALA A 107 -11.64 8.80 -0.92
C ALA A 107 -10.65 8.28 -1.95
N PHE A 108 -11.16 7.48 -2.90
CA PHE A 108 -10.45 7.20 -4.13
C PHE A 108 -10.62 8.39 -5.09
N LEU A 109 -9.51 9.01 -5.47
CA LEU A 109 -9.48 10.06 -6.47
C LEU A 109 -9.03 9.45 -7.80
N MET A 110 -9.79 9.70 -8.87
CA MET A 110 -9.37 9.28 -10.22
C MET A 110 -8.03 9.90 -10.60
N PRO A 111 -7.24 9.23 -11.45
CA PRO A 111 -6.04 9.82 -12.03
C PRO A 111 -6.36 11.12 -12.78
N ASP A 112 -5.40 12.04 -12.83
CA ASP A 112 -5.54 13.37 -13.42
C ASP A 112 -4.57 13.64 -14.58
N ARG A 113 -3.66 12.70 -14.84
CA ARG A 113 -2.93 12.60 -16.12
C ARG A 113 -3.68 11.62 -17.01
N PHE A 114 -4.74 12.11 -17.63
CA PHE A 114 -5.41 11.37 -18.69
C PHE A 114 -4.46 11.35 -19.89
N ILE A 115 -3.87 10.18 -20.14
CA ILE A 115 -3.27 9.88 -21.44
C ILE A 115 -4.48 9.58 -22.35
N GLY A 116 -4.75 10.51 -23.27
CA GLY A 116 -5.73 10.28 -24.34
C GLY A 116 -5.26 9.22 -25.31
#